data_AF-A0AB32WBE6-F1
#
_entry.id   AF-A0AB32WBE6-F1
#
_cell.length_a   1.000
_cell.length_b   1.000
_cell.length_c   1.000
_cell.angle_alpha   90.00
_cell.angle_beta   90.00
_cell.angle_gamma   90.00
#
_symmetry.space_group_name_H-M   'P 1'
#
loop_
_entity.id
_entity.type
_entity.pdbx_description
1 polymer ?
#
loop_
_entity_poly.entity_id
_entity_poly.type
_entity_poly.pdbx_seq_one_letter_code
_entity_poly.pdbx_strand_id
1 'polypeptide(L)'
;MTLLVNVNKYYMKKRERVGCAKALRWVKFFTLSERRRRQSSRRRVWKRRFVNKRMVTKLMQLKVEMEEVREQQICIKEGQRKVKEKFEAVESECRNLHAETMIIMKQSACTRLRLCIMFQILKARENNDFAKAAALTQALRELIAQQNQN
;
A
#
# COMPACT_ATOMS: atom_id res chain seq x y z
N MET A 1 27.30 82.04 -62.00
CA MET A 1 26.27 81.63 -61.02
C MET A 1 25.60 80.28 -61.34
N THR A 2 25.75 79.70 -62.53
CA THR A 2 25.06 78.46 -62.98
C THR A 2 25.72 77.14 -62.56
N LEU A 3 27.03 77.09 -62.30
CA LEU A 3 27.73 75.87 -61.89
C LEU A 3 27.41 75.43 -60.44
N LEU A 4 27.16 76.38 -59.53
CA LEU A 4 26.81 76.09 -58.13
C LEU A 4 25.42 75.44 -57.98
N VAL A 5 24.46 75.79 -58.84
CA VAL A 5 23.09 75.25 -58.82
C VAL A 5 23.06 73.79 -59.27
N ASN A 6 23.90 73.40 -60.24
CA ASN A 6 23.95 72.04 -60.79
C ASN A 6 24.63 71.05 -59.82
N VAL A 7 25.69 71.50 -59.14
CA VAL A 7 26.34 70.73 -58.07
C VAL A 7 25.34 70.49 -56.93
N ASN A 8 24.59 71.51 -56.49
CA ASN A 8 23.58 71.35 -55.44
C ASN A 8 22.47 70.34 -55.83
N LYS A 9 22.01 70.34 -57.08
CA LYS A 9 21.02 69.38 -57.59
C LYS A 9 21.56 67.94 -57.62
N TYR A 10 22.84 67.75 -57.97
CA TYR A 10 23.52 66.46 -57.91
C TYR A 10 23.69 65.96 -56.47
N TYR A 11 24.12 66.84 -55.55
CA TYR A 11 24.27 66.51 -54.13
C TYR A 11 22.94 66.17 -53.48
N MET A 12 21.86 66.92 -53.77
CA MET A 12 20.51 66.63 -53.28
C MET A 12 19.98 65.29 -53.82
N LYS A 13 20.11 65.01 -55.12
CA LYS A 13 19.69 63.72 -55.73
C LYS A 13 20.53 62.52 -55.26
N LYS A 14 21.79 62.73 -54.88
CA LYS A 14 22.64 61.71 -54.24
C LYS A 14 22.23 61.50 -52.77
N ARG A 15 21.89 62.57 -52.04
CA ARG A 15 21.38 62.52 -50.66
C ARG A 15 20.02 61.83 -50.57
N GLU A 16 19.13 62.08 -51.52
CA GLU A 16 17.84 61.40 -51.68
C GLU A 16 17.99 59.93 -52.04
N ARG A 17 18.90 59.58 -52.97
CA ARG A 17 19.19 58.17 -53.29
C ARG A 17 19.84 57.42 -52.12
N VAL A 18 20.74 58.07 -51.39
CA VAL A 18 21.34 57.52 -50.17
C VAL A 18 20.30 57.42 -49.05
N GLY A 19 19.37 58.38 -48.93
CA GLY A 19 18.24 58.35 -48.01
C GLY A 19 17.26 57.21 -48.33
N CYS A 20 16.91 57.04 -49.61
CA CYS A 20 16.04 55.97 -50.09
C CYS A 20 16.72 54.59 -49.94
N ALA A 21 18.02 54.46 -50.23
CA ALA A 21 18.78 53.24 -49.97
C ALA A 21 18.90 52.91 -48.47
N LYS A 22 19.06 53.92 -47.61
CA LYS A 22 19.03 53.75 -46.14
C LYS A 22 17.63 53.35 -45.65
N ALA A 23 16.57 53.95 -46.18
CA ALA A 23 15.19 53.61 -45.87
C ALA A 23 14.84 52.17 -46.29
N LEU A 24 15.21 51.77 -47.51
CA LEU A 24 15.04 50.38 -47.99
C LEU A 24 15.84 49.39 -47.15
N ARG A 25 17.05 49.76 -46.71
CA ARG A 25 17.86 48.94 -45.78
C ARG A 25 17.19 48.81 -44.41
N TRP A 26 16.59 49.88 -43.89
CA TRP A 26 15.81 49.89 -42.65
C TRP A 26 14.54 49.04 -42.77
N VAL A 27 13.78 49.16 -43.85
CA VAL A 27 12.57 48.33 -44.12
C VAL A 27 12.96 46.85 -44.27
N LYS A 28 14.05 46.54 -44.98
CA LYS A 28 14.58 45.17 -45.09
C LYS A 28 15.05 44.62 -43.74
N PHE A 29 15.69 45.44 -42.92
CA PHE A 29 16.08 45.05 -41.55
C PHE A 29 14.86 44.81 -40.66
N PHE A 30 13.87 45.69 -40.70
CA PHE A 30 12.64 45.58 -39.91
C PHE A 30 11.85 44.32 -40.29
N THR A 31 11.60 44.10 -41.60
CA THR A 31 10.92 42.90 -42.10
C THR A 31 11.66 41.60 -41.78
N LEU A 32 13.01 41.58 -41.86
CA LEU A 32 13.82 40.43 -41.43
C LEU A 32 13.72 40.19 -39.92
N SER A 33 13.73 41.25 -39.11
CA SER A 33 13.59 41.17 -37.66
C SER A 33 12.21 40.62 -37.26
N GLU A 34 11.17 41.02 -37.98
CA GLU A 34 9.79 40.61 -37.74
C GLU A 34 9.53 39.17 -38.19
N ARG A 35 10.12 38.75 -39.31
CA ARG A 35 10.15 37.35 -39.75
C ARG A 35 10.87 36.47 -38.73
N ARG A 36 12.00 36.94 -38.17
CA ARG A 36 12.75 36.25 -37.11
C ARG A 36 11.94 36.16 -35.80
N ARG A 37 11.24 37.23 -35.40
CA ARG A 37 10.31 37.21 -34.25
C ARG A 37 9.16 36.21 -34.46
N ARG A 38 8.51 36.21 -35.62
CA ARG A 38 7.45 35.24 -35.96
C ARG A 38 7.96 33.80 -35.93
N GLN A 39 9.15 33.53 -36.46
CA GLN A 39 9.76 32.20 -36.45
C GLN A 39 10.14 31.75 -35.03
N SER A 40 10.65 32.66 -34.19
CA SER A 40 10.92 32.40 -32.76
C SER A 40 9.63 32.10 -31.98
N SER A 41 8.56 32.88 -32.20
CA SER A 41 7.26 32.62 -31.58
C SER A 41 6.66 31.28 -32.01
N ARG A 42 6.74 30.93 -33.30
CA ARG A 42 6.33 29.59 -33.79
C ARG A 42 7.14 28.47 -33.14
N ARG A 43 8.46 28.61 -33.00
CA ARG A 43 9.31 27.63 -32.29
C ARG A 43 8.91 27.47 -30.83
N ARG A 44 8.58 28.57 -30.12
CA ARG A 44 8.10 28.52 -28.73
C ARG A 44 6.77 27.78 -28.60
N VAL A 45 5.82 28.06 -29.48
CA VAL A 45 4.51 27.37 -29.51
C VAL A 45 4.68 25.88 -29.81
N TRP A 46 5.51 25.53 -30.80
CA TRP A 46 5.80 24.14 -31.13
C TRP A 46 6.47 23.39 -29.97
N LYS A 47 7.48 23.99 -29.31
CA LYS A 47 8.11 23.43 -28.11
C LYS A 47 7.09 23.21 -27.00
N ARG A 48 6.22 24.19 -26.71
CA ARG A 48 5.15 24.04 -25.71
C ARG A 48 4.20 22.90 -26.05
N ARG A 49 3.78 22.78 -27.31
CA ARG A 49 2.90 21.69 -27.76
C ARG A 49 3.55 20.32 -27.61
N PHE A 50 4.84 20.21 -27.95
CA PHE A 50 5.60 18.97 -27.79
C PHE A 50 5.74 18.56 -26.32
N VAL A 51 6.10 19.51 -25.44
CA VAL A 51 6.17 19.27 -23.99
C VAL A 51 4.81 18.86 -23.44
N ASN A 52 3.73 19.56 -23.82
CA ASN A 52 2.37 19.24 -23.39
C ASN A 52 1.95 17.83 -23.87
N LYS A 53 2.22 17.47 -25.14
CA LYS A 53 1.95 16.12 -25.65
C LYS A 53 2.69 15.05 -24.84
N ARG A 54 3.97 15.26 -24.51
CA ARG A 54 4.75 14.34 -23.66
C ARG A 54 4.14 14.23 -22.26
N MET A 55 3.70 15.34 -21.67
CA MET A 55 3.04 15.34 -20.35
C MET A 55 1.72 14.57 -20.39
N VAL A 56 0.89 14.79 -21.41
CA VAL A 56 -0.38 14.06 -21.59
C VAL A 56 -0.13 12.55 -21.70
N THR A 57 0.88 12.13 -22.48
CA THR A 57 1.24 10.70 -22.58
C THR A 57 1.64 10.12 -21.22
N LYS A 58 2.48 10.83 -20.46
CA LYS A 58 2.86 10.38 -19.11
C LYS A 58 1.68 10.31 -18.15
N LEU A 59 0.76 11.27 -18.21
CA LEU A 59 -0.45 11.25 -17.39
C LEU A 59 -1.36 10.06 -17.74
N MET A 60 -1.46 9.70 -19.02
CA MET A 60 -2.23 8.51 -19.42
C MET A 60 -1.57 7.22 -18.94
N GLN A 61 -0.24 7.12 -19.03
CA GLN A 61 0.50 5.97 -18.48
C GLN A 61 0.28 5.84 -16.97
N LEU A 62 0.44 6.95 -16.24
CA LEU A 62 0.22 6.98 -14.79
C LEU A 62 -1.21 6.57 -14.42
N LYS A 63 -2.22 6.99 -15.18
CA LYS A 63 -3.61 6.57 -14.95
C LYS A 63 -3.80 5.07 -15.08
N VAL A 64 -3.19 4.45 -16.09
CA VAL A 64 -3.27 2.99 -16.28
C VAL A 64 -2.57 2.28 -15.11
N GLU A 65 -1.34 2.69 -14.78
CA GLU A 65 -0.59 2.14 -13.64
C GLU A 65 -1.37 2.29 -12.32
N MET A 66 -2.06 3.42 -12.12
CA MET A 66 -2.88 3.65 -10.93
C MET A 66 -4.09 2.72 -10.84
N GLU A 67 -4.77 2.43 -11.96
CA GLU A 67 -5.87 1.47 -11.96
C GLU A 67 -5.36 0.04 -11.72
N GLU A 68 -4.23 -0.35 -12.31
CA GLU A 68 -3.59 -1.65 -12.04
C GLU A 68 -3.25 -1.81 -10.54
N VAL A 69 -2.65 -0.78 -9.93
CA VAL A 69 -2.36 -0.77 -8.49
C VAL A 69 -3.65 -0.86 -7.67
N ARG A 70 -4.72 -0.20 -8.10
CA ARG A 70 -6.02 -0.24 -7.42
C ARG A 70 -6.61 -1.65 -7.45
N GLU A 71 -6.58 -2.33 -8.60
CA GLU A 71 -7.04 -3.71 -8.73
C GLU A 71 -6.21 -4.66 -7.85
N GLN A 72 -4.88 -4.52 -7.86
CA GLN A 72 -4.01 -5.30 -6.98
C GLN A 72 -4.34 -5.08 -5.50
N GLN A 73 -4.59 -3.83 -5.08
CA GLN A 73 -4.98 -3.53 -3.70
C GLN A 73 -6.32 -4.18 -3.30
N ILE A 74 -7.27 -4.28 -4.22
CA ILE A 74 -8.55 -4.96 -3.97
C ILE A 74 -8.29 -6.46 -3.73
N CYS A 75 -7.52 -7.11 -4.61
CA CYS A 75 -7.13 -8.51 -4.46
C CYS A 75 -6.38 -8.77 -3.15
N ILE A 76 -5.45 -7.88 -2.76
CA ILE A 76 -4.71 -7.97 -1.49
C ILE A 76 -5.67 -7.89 -0.30
N LYS A 77 -6.61 -6.93 -0.31
CA LYS A 77 -7.59 -6.77 0.78
C LYS A 77 -8.49 -8.00 0.92
N GLU A 78 -8.94 -8.58 -0.19
CA GLU A 78 -9.72 -9.81 -0.16
C GLU A 78 -8.91 -11.00 0.35
N GLY A 79 -7.65 -11.13 -0.09
CA GLY A 79 -6.73 -12.14 0.42
C GLY A 79 -6.53 -12.02 1.93
N GLN A 80 -6.28 -10.81 2.43
CA GLN A 80 -6.14 -10.53 3.85
C GLN A 80 -7.41 -10.86 4.64
N ARG A 81 -8.60 -10.55 4.10
CA ARG A 81 -9.88 -10.90 4.73
C ARG A 81 -10.03 -12.43 4.88
N LYS A 82 -9.80 -13.17 3.79
CA LYS A 82 -9.89 -14.64 3.80
C LYS A 82 -8.90 -15.27 4.79
N VAL A 83 -7.68 -14.74 4.86
CA VAL A 83 -6.68 -15.19 5.82
C VAL A 83 -7.15 -14.92 7.25
N LYS A 84 -7.64 -13.70 7.53
CA LYS A 84 -8.16 -13.33 8.84
C LYS A 84 -9.31 -14.25 9.29
N GLU A 85 -10.29 -14.50 8.44
CA GLU A 85 -11.41 -15.41 8.73
C GLU A 85 -10.93 -16.82 9.09
N LYS A 86 -9.94 -17.35 8.35
CA LYS A 86 -9.35 -18.66 8.66
C LYS A 86 -8.61 -18.66 10.01
N PHE A 87 -7.85 -17.61 10.31
CA PHE A 87 -7.17 -17.49 11.60
C PHE A 87 -8.17 -17.41 12.76
N GLU A 88 -9.24 -16.64 12.62
CA GLU A 88 -10.29 -16.54 13.65
C GLU A 88 -10.99 -17.90 13.89
N ALA A 89 -11.22 -18.69 12.83
CA ALA A 89 -11.75 -20.05 12.95
C ALA A 89 -10.77 -20.98 13.69
N VAL A 90 -9.48 -20.97 13.32
CA VAL A 90 -8.44 -21.76 14.00
C VAL A 90 -8.32 -21.36 15.47
N GLU A 91 -8.33 -20.07 15.79
CA GLU A 91 -8.27 -19.61 17.18
C GLU A 91 -9.49 -20.08 17.99
N SER A 92 -10.68 -20.05 17.38
CA SER A 92 -11.91 -20.59 17.99
C SER A 92 -11.77 -22.09 18.29
N GLU A 93 -11.31 -22.87 17.32
CA GLU A 93 -11.07 -24.31 17.50
C GLU A 93 -10.01 -24.58 18.58
N CYS A 94 -8.91 -23.83 18.60
CA CYS A 94 -7.89 -23.94 19.64
C CYS A 94 -8.44 -23.66 21.04
N ARG A 95 -9.32 -22.65 21.19
CA ARG A 95 -9.97 -22.35 22.47
C ARG A 95 -10.87 -23.50 22.92
N ASN A 96 -11.65 -24.07 22.01
CA ASN A 96 -12.52 -25.21 22.31
C ASN A 96 -11.71 -26.46 22.69
N LEU A 97 -10.70 -26.80 21.90
CA LEU A 97 -9.80 -27.92 22.19
C LEU A 97 -9.08 -27.76 23.52
N HIS A 98 -8.67 -26.54 23.87
CA HIS A 98 -8.05 -26.28 25.16
C HIS A 98 -9.03 -26.52 26.32
N ALA A 99 -10.27 -26.04 26.20
CA ALA A 99 -11.31 -26.25 27.21
C ALA A 99 -11.64 -27.75 27.38
N GLU A 100 -11.81 -28.48 26.29
CA GLU A 100 -12.04 -29.93 26.30
C GLU A 100 -10.87 -30.68 26.95
N THR A 101 -9.64 -30.32 26.58
CA THR A 101 -8.43 -30.92 27.15
C THR A 101 -8.34 -30.68 28.66
N MET A 102 -8.71 -29.47 29.13
CA MET A 102 -8.74 -29.17 30.57
C MET A 102 -9.76 -30.04 31.32
N ILE A 103 -10.93 -30.28 30.73
CA ILE A 103 -11.96 -31.17 31.30
C ILE A 103 -11.42 -32.60 31.37
N ILE A 104 -10.87 -33.12 30.26
CA ILE A 104 -10.29 -34.48 30.20
C ILE A 104 -9.15 -34.63 31.19
N MET A 105 -8.28 -33.62 31.32
CA MET A 105 -7.17 -33.63 32.27
C MET A 105 -7.67 -33.70 33.71
N LYS A 106 -8.67 -32.88 34.07
CA LYS A 106 -9.30 -32.91 35.40
C LYS A 106 -9.91 -34.29 35.68
N GLN A 107 -10.70 -34.82 34.75
CA GLN A 107 -11.29 -36.16 34.87
C GLN A 107 -10.24 -37.26 34.98
N SER A 108 -9.15 -37.16 34.22
CA SER A 108 -8.04 -38.12 34.24
C SER A 108 -7.31 -38.10 35.59
N ALA A 109 -7.05 -36.92 36.15
CA ALA A 109 -6.46 -36.77 37.49
C ALA A 109 -7.38 -37.36 38.57
N CYS A 110 -8.68 -37.08 38.50
CA CYS A 110 -9.70 -37.65 39.38
C CYS A 110 -9.71 -39.19 39.32
N THR A 111 -9.69 -39.76 38.12
CA THR A 111 -9.66 -41.22 37.90
C THR A 111 -8.37 -41.83 38.47
N ARG A 112 -7.21 -41.21 38.25
CA ARG A 112 -5.94 -41.67 38.83
C ARG A 112 -5.97 -41.68 40.35
N LEU A 113 -6.54 -40.65 40.98
CA LEU A 113 -6.72 -40.59 42.44
C LEU A 113 -7.64 -41.71 42.94
N ARG A 114 -8.78 -41.94 42.29
CA ARG A 114 -9.71 -43.04 42.62
C ARG A 114 -8.98 -44.38 42.59
N LEU A 115 -8.26 -44.66 41.50
CA LEU A 115 -7.49 -45.91 41.36
C LEU A 115 -6.44 -46.05 42.45
N CYS A 116 -5.70 -44.99 42.77
CA CYS A 116 -4.69 -45.02 43.84
C CYS A 116 -5.30 -45.40 45.19
N ILE A 117 -6.44 -44.79 45.56
CA ILE A 117 -7.15 -45.13 46.81
C ILE A 117 -7.65 -46.57 46.77
N MET A 118 -8.22 -47.03 45.65
CA MET A 118 -8.66 -48.42 45.49
C MET A 118 -7.50 -49.41 45.69
N PHE A 119 -6.32 -49.15 45.12
CA PHE A 119 -5.13 -49.96 45.36
C PHE A 119 -4.68 -49.95 46.82
N GLN A 120 -4.72 -48.78 47.48
CA GLN A 120 -4.38 -48.69 48.91
C GLN A 120 -5.34 -49.46 49.80
N ILE A 121 -6.64 -49.51 49.47
CA ILE A 121 -7.63 -50.34 50.16
C ILE A 121 -7.28 -51.82 50.03
N LEU A 122 -6.97 -52.29 48.81
CA LEU A 122 -6.57 -53.67 48.58
C LEU A 122 -5.33 -54.03 49.40
N LYS A 123 -4.32 -53.17 49.42
CA LYS A 123 -3.10 -53.34 50.22
C LYS A 123 -3.36 -53.34 51.73
N ALA A 124 -4.26 -52.48 52.22
CA ALA A 124 -4.64 -52.47 53.64
C ALA A 124 -5.34 -53.77 54.03
N ARG A 125 -6.22 -54.30 53.17
CA ARG A 125 -6.89 -55.59 53.39
C ARG A 125 -5.91 -56.77 53.36
N GLU A 126 -4.98 -56.78 52.42
CA GLU A 126 -3.90 -57.78 52.35
C GLU A 126 -3.07 -57.81 53.66
N ASN A 127 -2.82 -56.65 54.24
CA ASN A 127 -2.11 -56.51 55.51
C ASN A 127 -2.98 -56.71 56.77
N ASN A 128 -4.25 -57.12 56.62
CA ASN A 128 -5.25 -57.23 57.70
C ASN A 128 -5.51 -55.93 58.50
N ASP A 129 -5.19 -54.76 57.92
CA ASP A 129 -5.47 -53.44 58.51
C ASP A 129 -6.87 -52.96 58.08
N PHE A 130 -7.89 -53.53 58.73
CA PHE A 130 -9.29 -53.23 58.43
C PHE A 130 -9.71 -51.81 58.81
N ALA A 131 -9.10 -51.23 59.85
CA ALA A 131 -9.36 -49.86 60.27
C ALA A 131 -8.95 -48.87 59.16
N LYS A 132 -7.73 -49.04 58.62
CA LYS A 132 -7.26 -48.23 57.49
C LYS A 132 -8.06 -48.47 56.22
N ALA A 133 -8.41 -49.72 55.92
CA ALA A 133 -9.25 -50.05 54.77
C ALA A 133 -10.63 -49.36 54.86
N ALA A 134 -11.24 -49.33 56.04
CA ALA A 134 -12.52 -48.64 56.27
C ALA A 134 -12.38 -47.12 56.08
N ALA A 135 -11.34 -46.50 56.65
CA ALA A 135 -11.07 -45.08 56.48
C ALA A 135 -10.86 -44.68 55.00
N LEU A 136 -10.06 -45.44 54.26
CA LEU A 136 -9.84 -45.22 52.83
C LEU A 136 -11.11 -45.43 51.99
N THR A 137 -11.96 -46.39 52.38
CA THR A 137 -13.25 -46.62 51.71
C THR A 137 -14.18 -45.42 51.90
N GLN A 138 -14.21 -44.84 53.10
CA GLN A 138 -14.97 -43.63 53.38
C GLN A 138 -14.45 -42.43 52.59
N ALA A 139 -13.12 -42.23 52.57
CA ALA A 139 -12.48 -41.19 51.77
C ALA A 139 -12.78 -41.32 50.26
N LEU A 140 -12.82 -42.55 49.73
CA LEU A 140 -13.18 -42.80 48.34
C LEU A 140 -14.64 -42.40 48.04
N ARG A 141 -15.58 -42.70 48.96
CA ARG A 141 -16.99 -42.30 48.82
C ARG A 141 -17.14 -40.80 48.80
N GLU A 142 -16.46 -40.09 49.70
CA GLU A 142 -16.47 -38.63 49.77
C GLU A 142 -15.89 -38.01 48.50
N LEU A 143 -14.76 -38.53 48.01
CA LEU A 143 -14.14 -38.06 46.77
C LEU A 143 -15.06 -38.27 45.55
N ILE A 144 -15.76 -39.40 45.46
CA ILE A 144 -16.73 -39.65 44.38
C ILE A 144 -17.92 -38.69 44.50
N ALA A 145 -18.43 -38.47 45.72
CA ALA A 145 -19.54 -37.54 45.95
C ALA A 145 -19.18 -36.11 45.54
N GLN A 146 -17.99 -35.62 45.91
CA GLN A 146 -17.49 -34.29 45.52
C GLN A 146 -17.31 -34.15 44.00
N GLN A 147 -16.97 -35.23 43.30
CA GLN A 147 -16.78 -35.23 41.85
C GLN A 147 -18.09 -35.31 41.06
N ASN A 148 -19.16 -35.86 41.64
CA ASN A 148 -20.47 -35.91 41.01
C ASN A 148 -21.26 -34.59 41.19
N GLN A 149 -20.82 -33.71 42.11
CA GLN A 149 -21.42 -32.40 42.34
C GLN A 149 -20.83 -31.28 41.46
N ASN A 150 -19.78 -31.57 40.68
CA ASN A 150 -19.08 -30.65 39.78
C ASN A 150 -19.24 -31.07 38.32
#